data_AF-A0A528IRH1-F1
#
_entry.id   AF-A0A528IRH1-F1
#
_cell.length_a   1.000
_cell.length_b   1.000
_cell.length_c   1.000
_cell.angle_alpha   90.00
_cell.angle_beta   90.00
_cell.angle_gamma   90.00
#
_symmetry.space_group_name_H-M   'P 1'
#
loop_
_entity.id
_entity.type
_entity.pdbx_description
1 polymer ?
#
loop_
_entity_poly.entity_id
_entity_poly.type
_entity_poly.pdbx_seq_one_letter_code
_entity_poly.pdbx_strand_id
1 'polypeptide(L)'
;LSRGKIPNVLSLKGVLKEWLEHRREVLIRRSRHRLGEIERRLEILAGYLIAYLNIDEVIRIIREEDEPKQVMMARWSLTDNQAEAILNMRLRA
;
A
#
# COMPACT_ATOMS: atom_id res chain seq x y z
N LEU A 1 -3.46 25.86 24.18
CA LEU A 1 -3.25 24.54 24.81
C LEU A 1 -1.77 24.19 24.75
N SER A 2 -1.09 23.89 25.85
CA SER A 2 0.26 23.31 25.78
C SER A 2 0.16 21.85 25.33
N ARG A 3 0.81 21.49 24.21
CA ARG A 3 0.71 20.16 23.59
C ARG A 3 -0.73 19.67 23.37
N GLY A 4 -1.66 20.60 23.13
CA GLY A 4 -3.07 20.28 22.89
C GLY A 4 -3.88 19.73 24.07
N LYS A 5 -3.32 19.67 25.29
CA LYS A 5 -3.95 18.95 26.42
C LYS A 5 -4.31 19.81 27.63
N ILE A 6 -3.59 20.90 27.88
CA ILE A 6 -3.82 21.75 29.06
C ILE A 6 -4.05 23.21 28.61
N PRO A 7 -5.15 23.87 29.01
CA PRO A 7 -5.38 25.28 28.75
C PRO A 7 -4.29 26.13 29.40
N ASN A 8 -3.69 27.02 28.63
CA ASN A 8 -2.66 27.96 29.08
C ASN A 8 -2.79 29.26 28.29
N VAL A 9 -2.47 30.38 28.93
CA VAL A 9 -2.28 31.66 28.23
C VAL A 9 -0.91 31.64 27.55
N LEU A 10 -0.88 31.94 26.25
CA LEU A 10 0.33 31.91 25.44
C LEU A 10 0.58 33.29 24.84
N SER A 11 1.86 33.69 24.76
CA SER A 11 2.26 34.83 23.92
C SER A 11 2.12 34.48 22.43
N LEU A 12 2.09 35.49 21.55
CA LEU A 12 2.03 35.27 20.10
C LEU A 12 3.13 34.30 19.60
N LYS A 13 4.36 34.46 20.09
CA LYS A 13 5.48 33.57 19.77
C LYS A 13 5.20 32.13 20.22
N GLY A 14 4.61 31.95 21.41
CA GLY A 14 4.23 30.64 21.92
C GLY A 14 3.16 29.97 21.07
N VAL A 15 2.13 30.72 20.66
CA VAL A 15 1.06 30.23 19.78
C VAL A 15 1.62 29.78 18.43
N LEU A 16 2.47 30.59 17.79
CA LEU A 16 3.05 30.26 16.49
C LEU A 16 3.93 29.00 16.57
N LYS A 17 4.71 28.83 17.65
CA LYS A 17 5.54 27.64 17.85
C LYS A 17 4.70 26.37 18.00
N GLU A 18 3.69 26.39 18.87
CA GLU A 18 2.79 25.23 19.06
C GLU A 18 2.04 24.89 17.77
N TRP A 19 1.59 25.91 17.03
CA TRP A 19 0.91 25.70 15.74
C TRP A 19 1.83 25.08 14.70
N LEU A 20 3.08 25.55 14.58
CA LEU A 20 4.06 25.00 13.64
C LEU A 20 4.41 23.55 13.96
N GLU A 21 4.56 23.21 15.24
CA GLU A 21 4.85 21.83 15.66
C GLU A 21 3.67 20.90 15.33
N HIS A 22 2.45 21.31 15.67
CA HIS A 22 1.26 20.55 15.29
C HIS A 22 1.13 20.39 13.77
N ARG A 23 1.41 21.45 13.00
CA ARG A 23 1.33 21.41 11.55
C ARG A 23 2.35 20.44 10.96
N ARG A 24 3.57 20.37 11.52
CA ARG A 24 4.60 19.39 11.16
C ARG A 24 4.12 17.97 11.43
N GLU A 25 3.59 17.69 12.61
CA GLU A 25 3.06 16.36 12.96
C GLU A 25 1.94 15.91 12.01
N VAL A 26 1.00 16.81 11.70
CA VAL A 26 -0.07 16.53 10.72
C VAL A 26 0.51 16.26 9.34
N LEU A 27 1.48 17.05 8.88
CA LEU A 27 2.11 16.87 7.57
C LEU A 27 2.82 15.52 7.47
N ILE A 28 3.58 15.13 8.49
CA ILE A 28 4.28 13.84 8.54
C ILE A 28 3.26 12.69 8.51
N ARG A 29 2.21 12.75 9.33
CA ARG A 29 1.16 11.70 9.34
C ARG A 29 0.49 11.55 7.98
N ARG A 30 0.11 12.66 7.34
CA ARG A 30 -0.50 12.65 6.00
C ARG A 30 0.46 12.05 4.95
N SER A 31 1.73 12.42 5.01
CA SER A 31 2.74 11.94 4.06
C SER A 31 2.99 10.44 4.23
N ARG A 32 3.11 9.95 5.48
CA ARG A 32 3.26 8.52 5.77
C ARG A 32 2.04 7.70 5.34
N HIS A 33 0.84 8.22 5.55
CA HIS A 33 -0.38 7.56 5.09
C HIS A 33 -0.37 7.40 3.56
N ARG A 34 -0.07 8.48 2.82
CA ARG A 34 0.04 8.42 1.35
C ARG A 34 1.17 7.52 0.87
N LEU A 35 2.32 7.51 1.55
CA LEU A 35 3.42 6.62 1.23
C LEU A 35 2.96 5.15 1.33
N GLY A 36 2.28 4.77 2.41
CA GLY A 36 1.77 3.41 2.57
C GLY A 36 0.76 2.99 1.49
N GLU A 37 -0.10 3.91 1.04
CA GLU A 37 -1.00 3.66 -0.11
C GLU A 37 -0.20 3.40 -1.40
N ILE A 38 0.86 4.16 -1.64
CA ILE A 38 1.72 4.01 -2.83
C ILE A 38 2.48 2.68 -2.76
N GLU A 39 3.07 2.34 -1.61
CA GLU A 39 3.80 1.08 -1.41
C GLU A 39 2.89 -0.13 -1.65
N ARG A 40 1.67 -0.13 -1.09
CA ARG A 40 0.67 -1.17 -1.37
C ARG A 40 0.37 -1.28 -2.86
N ARG A 41 0.21 -0.15 -3.55
CA ARG A 41 -0.07 -0.16 -4.99
C ARG A 41 1.12 -0.69 -5.80
N LEU A 42 2.35 -0.32 -5.43
CA LEU A 42 3.57 -0.80 -6.08
C LEU A 42 3.76 -2.30 -5.88
N GLU A 43 3.46 -2.84 -4.70
CA GLU A 43 3.50 -4.28 -4.43
C GLU A 43 2.60 -5.05 -5.41
N ILE A 44 1.35 -4.63 -5.57
CA ILE A 44 0.40 -5.28 -6.49
C ILE A 44 0.86 -5.13 -7.95
N LEU A 45 1.33 -3.94 -8.35
CA LEU A 45 1.80 -3.70 -9.71
C LEU A 45 3.02 -4.58 -10.06
N ALA A 46 3.91 -4.84 -9.10
CA ALA A 46 5.02 -5.77 -9.30
C ALA A 46 4.53 -7.19 -9.62
N GLY A 47 3.50 -7.67 -8.91
CA GLY A 47 2.85 -8.95 -9.22
C GLY A 47 2.20 -8.96 -10.60
N TYR A 48 1.52 -7.88 -10.98
CA TYR A 48 0.92 -7.76 -12.33
C TYR A 48 1.95 -7.76 -13.45
N LEU A 49 3.12 -7.14 -13.26
CA LEU A 49 4.17 -7.18 -14.26
C LEU A 49 4.70 -8.60 -14.48
N ILE A 50 4.86 -9.38 -13.39
CA ILE A 50 5.23 -10.79 -13.47
C ILE A 50 4.17 -11.58 -14.24
N ALA A 51 2.89 -11.39 -13.92
CA ALA A 51 1.79 -12.08 -14.60
C ALA A 51 1.72 -11.72 -16.08
N TYR A 52 1.91 -10.44 -16.43
CA TYR A 52 1.91 -9.96 -17.81
C TYR A 52 3.03 -10.62 -18.65
N LEU A 53 4.23 -10.76 -18.09
CA LEU A 53 5.37 -11.40 -18.76
C LEU A 53 5.20 -12.92 -18.92
N ASN A 54 4.29 -13.55 -18.16
CA ASN A 54 4.09 -15.00 -18.11
C ASN A 54 2.61 -15.38 -18.35
N ILE A 55 1.88 -14.60 -19.16
CA ILE A 55 0.41 -14.69 -19.21
C ILE A 55 -0.11 -16.07 -19.62
N ASP A 56 0.56 -16.74 -20.57
CA ASP A 56 0.16 -18.07 -21.03
C ASP A 56 0.31 -19.12 -19.90
N GLU A 57 1.41 -19.05 -19.15
CA GLU A 57 1.68 -19.95 -18.03
C GLU A 57 0.75 -19.67 -16.84
N VAL A 58 0.43 -18.40 -16.58
CA VAL A 58 -0.58 -18.02 -15.58
C VAL A 58 -1.94 -18.62 -15.95
N ILE A 59 -2.37 -18.49 -17.21
CA ILE A 59 -3.64 -19.06 -17.69
C ILE A 59 -3.61 -20.59 -17.58
N ARG A 60 -2.50 -21.24 -17.93
CA ARG A 60 -2.31 -22.69 -17.79
C ARG A 60 -2.50 -23.13 -16.34
N ILE A 61 -1.78 -22.51 -15.40
CA ILE A 61 -1.88 -22.81 -13.97
C ILE A 61 -3.32 -22.63 -13.46
N ILE A 62 -3.99 -21.53 -13.83
CA ILE A 62 -5.37 -21.26 -13.41
C ILE A 62 -6.35 -22.33 -13.92
N ARG A 63 -6.09 -22.94 -15.09
CA ARG A 63 -6.98 -23.94 -15.70
C ARG A 63 -6.70 -25.37 -15.28
N GLU A 64 -5.44 -25.70 -14.98
CA GLU A 64 -4.99 -27.09 -14.80
C GLU A 64 -4.73 -27.47 -13.35
N GLU A 65 -4.45 -26.50 -12.47
CA GLU A 65 -4.14 -26.77 -11.07
C GLU A 65 -5.37 -26.57 -10.17
N ASP A 66 -5.56 -27.45 -9.19
CA ASP A 66 -6.64 -27.34 -8.20
C ASP A 66 -6.43 -26.14 -7.25
N GLU A 67 -5.18 -25.84 -6.90
CA GLU A 67 -4.80 -24.76 -5.99
C GLU A 67 -3.85 -23.74 -6.66
N PRO A 68 -4.33 -23.00 -7.68
CA PRO A 68 -3.47 -22.17 -8.53
C PRO A 68 -2.71 -21.11 -7.73
N LYS A 69 -3.33 -20.53 -6.70
CA LYS A 69 -2.69 -19.51 -5.85
C LYS A 69 -1.36 -19.99 -5.27
N GLN A 70 -1.32 -21.19 -4.69
CA GLN A 70 -0.12 -21.74 -4.06
C GLN A 70 0.97 -22.04 -5.10
N VAL A 71 0.58 -22.60 -6.26
CA VAL A 71 1.50 -22.88 -7.37
C VAL A 71 2.14 -21.59 -7.88
N MET A 72 1.34 -20.54 -8.10
CA MET A 72 1.82 -19.23 -8.56
C MET A 72 2.78 -18.58 -7.55
N MET A 73 2.45 -18.64 -6.26
CA MET A 73 3.32 -18.13 -5.19
C MET A 73 4.66 -18.87 -5.16
N ALA A 74 4.66 -20.20 -5.20
CA ALA A 74 5.88 -20.99 -5.18
C ALA A 74 6.74 -20.74 -6.44
N ARG A 75 6.10 -20.67 -7.62
CA ARG A 75 6.81 -20.55 -8.89
C ARG A 75 7.48 -19.19 -9.10
N TRP A 76 6.81 -18.10 -8.70
CA TRP A 76 7.28 -16.74 -8.94
C TRP A 76 7.62 -15.97 -7.67
N SER A 77 7.64 -16.65 -6.51
CA SER A 77 7.88 -16.02 -5.20
C SER A 77 6.94 -14.85 -4.90
N LEU A 78 5.69 -14.96 -5.34
CA LEU A 78 4.68 -13.93 -5.14
C LEU A 78 4.21 -13.90 -3.68
N THR A 79 3.87 -12.71 -3.18
CA THR A 79 3.15 -12.59 -1.91
C THR A 79 1.71 -13.09 -2.07
N ASP A 80 1.07 -13.42 -0.95
CA ASP A 80 -0.34 -13.84 -0.94
C ASP A 80 -1.25 -12.79 -1.60
N ASN A 81 -1.03 -11.51 -1.28
CA ASN A 81 -1.77 -10.38 -1.86
C ASN A 81 -1.56 -10.25 -3.37
N GLN A 82 -0.33 -10.47 -3.86
CA GLN A 82 -0.04 -10.41 -5.29
C GLN A 82 -0.75 -11.53 -6.06
N ALA A 83 -0.65 -12.77 -5.57
CA ALA A 83 -1.31 -13.92 -6.19
C ALA A 83 -2.83 -13.75 -6.19
N GLU A 84 -3.41 -13.31 -5.07
CA GLU A 84 -4.83 -12.98 -4.96
C GLU A 84 -5.24 -11.89 -5.96
N ALA A 85 -4.46 -10.81 -6.07
CA ALA A 85 -4.74 -9.73 -7.00
C ALA A 85 -4.69 -10.18 -8.46
N ILE A 86 -3.80 -11.13 -8.80
CA ILE A 86 -3.69 -11.70 -10.15
C ILE A 86 -4.90 -12.55 -10.49
N LEU A 87 -5.34 -13.42 -9.58
CA LEU A 87 -6.54 -14.25 -9.78
C LEU A 87 -7.82 -13.42 -9.92
N ASN A 88 -7.87 -12.25 -9.27
CA ASN A 88 -9.00 -11.32 -9.37
C ASN A 88 -8.98 -10.44 -10.65
N MET A 89 -8.01 -10.60 -11.55
CA MET A 89 -7.99 -9.86 -12.81
C MET A 89 -9.14 -10.28 -13.72
N ARG A 90 -9.77 -9.29 -14.37
CA ARG A 90 -10.78 -9.54 -15.40
C ARG A 90 -10.12 -9.63 -16.76
N LEU A 91 -10.38 -10.71 -17.48
CA LEU A 91 -10.10 -10.78 -18.91
C LEU A 91 -10.98 -9.75 -19.62
N ARG A 92 -10.35 -8.75 -20.25
CA ARG A 92 -11.03 -7.84 -21.17
C ARG A 92 -10.77 -8.31 -22.59
N ALA A 93 -11.84 -8.51 -23.36
CA ALA A 93 -11.81 -8.79 -24.79
C ALA A 93 -11.54 -7.52 -25.59
#